data_AF-A0A7V9BXI7-F1
#
_entry.id   AF-A0A7V9BXI7-F1
#
_cell.length_a   1.000
_cell.length_b   1.000
_cell.length_c   1.000
_cell.angle_alpha   90.00
_cell.angle_beta   90.00
_cell.angle_gamma   90.00
#
_symmetry.space_group_name_H-M   'P 1'
#
loop_
_entity.id
_entity.type
_entity.pdbx_description
1 polymer ?
#
loop_
_entity_poly.entity_id
_entity_poly.type
_entity_poly.pdbx_seq_one_letter_code
_entity_poly.pdbx_strand_id
1 'polypeptide(L)'
;MDGVSVGEVFLVRHGEAAGSDGSNPGLSEAGRAQTRLLSVRLAGRSVGGILHSPRRRAAETAALLSDALPGAPVRPSGCARRPDAGSLAWPPRRLSATVLAVAG
;
A
#
# COMPACT_ATOMS: atom_id res chain seq x y z
N MET A 1 0.18 -30.77 -16.36
CA MET A 1 0.08 -29.85 -15.21
C MET A 1 0.12 -28.47 -15.83
N ASP A 2 -1.05 -27.97 -16.24
CA ASP A 2 -1.13 -26.85 -17.16
C ASP A 2 -2.02 -25.81 -16.48
N GLY A 3 -1.40 -24.87 -15.79
CA GLY A 3 -2.11 -23.90 -14.97
C GLY A 3 -1.26 -22.68 -14.67
N VAL A 4 -0.93 -21.90 -15.71
CA VAL A 4 -0.40 -20.56 -15.49
C VAL A 4 -1.56 -19.68 -15.01
N SER A 5 -1.45 -19.16 -13.79
CA SER A 5 -2.36 -18.13 -13.29
C SER A 5 -1.78 -16.76 -13.63
N VAL A 6 -2.57 -15.91 -14.26
CA VAL A 6 -2.22 -14.52 -14.56
C VAL A 6 -3.04 -13.63 -13.65
N GLY A 7 -2.43 -12.61 -13.05
CA GLY A 7 -3.10 -11.67 -12.16
C GLY A 7 -2.54 -10.26 -12.29
N GLU A 8 -3.34 -9.27 -11.90
CA GLU A 8 -2.95 -7.86 -11.90
C GLU A 8 -2.49 -7.42 -10.50
N VAL A 9 -1.40 -6.66 -10.44
CA VAL A 9 -0.90 -6.04 -9.21
C VAL A 9 -0.77 -4.53 -9.41
N PHE A 10 -1.42 -3.75 -8.55
CA PHE A 10 -1.24 -2.30 -8.48
C PHE A 10 -0.27 -1.96 -7.38
N LEU A 11 0.84 -1.33 -7.76
CA LEU A 11 1.84 -0.87 -6.81
C LEU A 11 1.60 0.61 -6.53
N VAL A 12 1.13 0.93 -5.32
CA VAL A 12 0.73 2.28 -4.96
C VAL A 12 1.58 2.79 -3.81
N ARG A 13 1.98 4.06 -3.86
CA ARG A 13 2.61 4.71 -2.71
C ARG A 13 1.54 5.06 -1.67
N HIS A 14 1.89 5.02 -0.39
CA HIS A 14 1.00 5.56 0.65
C HIS A 14 0.63 7.03 0.36
N GLY A 15 -0.52 7.47 0.86
CA GLY A 15 -0.88 8.89 0.84
C GLY A 15 0.15 9.74 1.59
N GLU A 16 0.21 11.03 1.30
CA GLU A 16 1.14 11.95 1.95
C GLU A 16 1.16 11.82 3.49
N ALA A 17 2.37 11.85 4.06
CA ALA A 17 2.56 11.71 5.49
C ALA A 17 2.48 13.08 6.19
N ALA A 18 1.91 13.13 7.38
CA ALA A 18 1.80 14.37 8.18
C ALA A 18 3.12 14.87 8.78
N GLY A 19 4.23 14.14 8.59
CA GLY A 19 5.51 14.47 9.19
C GLY A 19 6.68 13.73 8.55
N SER A 20 7.84 13.79 9.21
CA SER A 20 9.08 13.18 8.72
C SER A 20 9.08 11.66 8.84
N ASP A 21 9.84 10.98 7.98
CA ASP A 21 9.89 9.52 7.94
C ASP A 21 10.37 8.86 9.25
N GLY A 22 11.22 9.56 10.02
CA GLY A 22 11.85 9.05 11.24
C GLY A 22 10.85 8.79 12.37
N SER A 23 9.77 9.58 12.45
CA SER A 23 8.76 9.47 13.51
C SER A 23 7.63 8.48 13.18
N ASN A 24 7.69 7.79 12.03
CA ASN A 24 6.63 6.91 11.53
C ASN A 24 5.22 7.56 11.58
N PRO A 25 5.05 8.76 11.01
CA PRO A 25 3.80 9.50 11.06
C PRO A 25 2.68 8.79 10.29
N GLY A 26 1.44 9.14 10.63
CA GLY A 26 0.27 8.81 9.82
C GLY A 26 0.12 9.72 8.60
N LEU A 27 -1.04 9.63 7.97
CA LEU A 27 -1.43 10.44 6.83
C LEU A 27 -1.71 11.89 7.24
N SER A 28 -1.29 12.82 6.38
CA SER A 28 -1.79 14.21 6.40
C SER A 28 -3.24 14.24 5.91
N GLU A 29 -3.90 15.39 6.06
CA GLU A 29 -5.24 15.58 5.48
C GLU A 29 -5.21 15.41 3.95
N ALA A 30 -4.21 15.99 3.29
CA ALA A 30 -3.96 15.79 1.87
C ALA A 30 -3.73 14.31 1.53
N GLY A 31 -2.96 13.58 2.34
CA GLY A 31 -2.75 12.15 2.18
C GLY A 31 -4.04 11.33 2.26
N ARG A 32 -4.95 11.66 3.18
CA ARG A 32 -6.28 11.02 3.25
C ARG A 32 -7.12 11.34 2.02
N ALA A 33 -7.10 12.58 1.54
CA ALA A 33 -7.81 12.97 0.32
C ALA A 33 -7.27 12.24 -0.92
N GLN A 34 -5.95 12.09 -1.04
CA GLN A 34 -5.30 11.29 -2.09
C GLN A 34 -5.78 9.83 -2.06
N THR A 35 -5.84 9.22 -0.87
CA THR A 35 -6.33 7.83 -0.73
C THR A 35 -7.79 7.69 -1.13
N ARG A 36 -8.65 8.67 -0.81
CA ARG A 36 -10.05 8.67 -1.25
C ARG A 36 -10.20 8.79 -2.78
N LEU A 37 -9.39 9.63 -3.42
CA LEU A 37 -9.40 9.73 -4.89
C LEU A 37 -8.90 8.43 -5.54
N LEU A 38 -7.90 7.79 -4.94
CA LEU A 38 -7.41 6.49 -5.39
C LEU A 38 -8.50 5.42 -5.27
N SER A 39 -9.26 5.38 -4.17
CA SER A 39 -10.34 4.40 -4.02
C SER A 39 -11.44 4.59 -5.06
N VAL A 40 -11.81 5.84 -5.36
CA VAL A 40 -12.76 6.15 -6.45
C VAL A 40 -12.23 5.65 -7.79
N ARG A 41 -10.93 5.79 -8.06
CA ARG A 41 -10.31 5.29 -9.30
C ARG A 41 -10.28 3.76 -9.40
N LEU A 42 -10.22 3.08 -8.25
CA LEU A 42 -10.22 1.62 -8.16
C LEU A 42 -11.64 1.04 -8.01
N ALA A 43 -12.65 1.89 -7.82
CA ALA A 43 -14.04 1.46 -7.71
C ALA A 43 -14.45 0.65 -8.96
N GLY A 44 -15.10 -0.48 -8.72
CA GLY A 44 -15.51 -1.41 -9.79
C GLY A 44 -14.46 -2.45 -10.18
N ARG A 45 -13.24 -2.43 -9.60
CA ARG A 45 -12.26 -3.52 -9.76
C ARG A 45 -12.40 -4.57 -8.65
N SER A 46 -12.25 -5.85 -9.01
CA SER A 46 -12.23 -6.99 -8.09
C SER A 46 -10.89 -7.11 -7.35
N VAL A 47 -10.69 -6.28 -6.34
CA VAL A 47 -9.49 -6.34 -5.51
C VAL A 47 -9.55 -7.57 -4.60
N GLY A 48 -8.65 -8.53 -4.82
CA GLY A 48 -8.54 -9.77 -4.05
C GLY A 48 -7.75 -9.63 -2.74
N GLY A 49 -6.98 -8.54 -2.58
CA GLY A 49 -6.30 -8.26 -1.32
C GLY A 49 -5.45 -6.99 -1.32
N ILE A 50 -5.23 -6.45 -0.12
CA ILE A 50 -4.39 -5.29 0.14
C ILE A 50 -3.21 -5.71 1.03
N LEU A 51 -1.99 -5.50 0.56
CA LEU A 51 -0.75 -5.69 1.33
C LEU A 51 -0.11 -4.34 1.60
N HIS A 52 0.38 -4.13 2.82
CA HIS A 52 1.05 -2.87 3.16
C HIS A 52 2.29 -3.07 4.02
N SER A 53 3.22 -2.11 3.94
CA SER A 53 4.36 -2.05 4.86
C SER A 53 3.90 -1.80 6.31
N PRO A 54 4.71 -2.16 7.33
CA PRO A 54 4.38 -1.91 8.74
C PRO A 54 4.43 -0.40 9.14
N ARG A 55 4.66 0.51 8.19
CA ARG A 55 4.63 1.96 8.45
C ARG A 55 3.21 2.46 8.68
N ARG A 56 3.03 3.37 9.63
CA ARG A 56 1.71 3.86 10.07
C ARG A 56 0.88 4.41 8.92
N ARG A 57 1.44 5.33 8.13
CA ARG A 57 0.82 5.87 6.90
C ARG A 57 0.43 4.82 5.85
N ALA A 58 1.17 3.72 5.72
CA ALA A 58 0.84 2.66 4.77
C ALA A 58 -0.33 1.82 5.27
N ALA A 59 -0.36 1.51 6.58
CA ALA A 59 -1.49 0.87 7.23
C ALA A 59 -2.76 1.74 7.15
N GLU A 60 -2.66 3.04 7.41
CA GLU A 60 -3.79 3.97 7.29
C GLU A 60 -4.28 4.10 5.83
N THR A 61 -3.37 4.13 4.86
CA THR A 61 -3.76 4.09 3.43
C THR A 61 -4.51 2.81 3.11
N ALA A 62 -4.02 1.66 3.59
CA ALA A 62 -4.64 0.36 3.34
C ALA A 62 -6.03 0.24 3.98
N ALA A 63 -6.19 0.74 5.20
CA ALA A 63 -7.48 0.77 5.89
C ALA A 63 -8.51 1.65 5.15
N LEU A 64 -8.12 2.86 4.74
CA LEU A 64 -8.99 3.73 3.96
C LEU A 64 -9.37 3.12 2.60
N LEU A 65 -8.46 2.34 1.98
CA LEU A 65 -8.77 1.62 0.75
C LEU A 65 -9.74 0.46 0.98
N SER A 66 -9.59 -0.31 2.06
CA SER A 66 -10.49 -1.43 2.35
C SER A 66 -11.92 -0.97 2.65
N ASP A 67 -12.09 0.20 3.27
CA ASP A 67 -13.43 0.76 3.50
C ASP A 67 -14.17 1.04 2.18
N ALA A 68 -13.43 1.36 1.12
CA ALA A 68 -13.98 1.67 -0.20
C ALA A 68 -13.92 0.50 -1.19
N LEU A 69 -13.22 -0.59 -0.86
CA LEU A 69 -13.04 -1.79 -1.68
C LEU A 69 -13.52 -3.02 -0.89
N PRO A 70 -14.85 -3.20 -0.77
CA PRO A 70 -15.42 -4.24 0.09
C PRO A 70 -14.97 -5.63 -0.38
N GLY A 71 -14.59 -6.47 0.59
CA GLY A 71 -14.15 -7.85 0.36
C GLY A 71 -12.64 -8.04 0.18
N ALA A 72 -11.86 -6.97 0.10
CA ALA A 72 -10.40 -7.05 0.02
C ALA A 72 -9.76 -7.18 1.42
N PRO A 73 -9.21 -8.35 1.82
CA PRO A 73 -8.52 -8.48 3.10
C PRO A 73 -7.26 -7.60 3.15
N VAL A 74 -7.08 -6.87 4.26
CA VAL A 74 -5.88 -6.08 4.53
C VAL A 74 -4.90 -6.91 5.34
N ARG A 75 -3.65 -7.02 4.87
CA ARG A 75 -2.59 -7.73 5.61
C ARG A 75 -1.29 -6.92 5.66
N PRO A 76 -0.64 -6.82 6.83
CA PRO A 76 0.71 -6.27 6.91
C PRO A 76 1.71 -7.23 6.26
N SER A 77 2.74 -6.68 5.63
CA SER A 77 3.83 -7.43 5.01
C SER A 77 5.19 -6.89 5.45
N GLY A 78 6.04 -7.78 5.95
CA GLY A 78 7.41 -7.46 6.34
C GLY A 78 8.34 -7.18 5.15
N CYS A 79 8.03 -7.69 3.95
CA CYS A 79 8.83 -7.48 2.74
C CYS A 79 8.69 -6.06 2.16
N ALA A 80 7.65 -5.31 2.55
CA ALA A 80 7.49 -3.90 2.21
C ALA A 80 8.15 -2.95 3.24
N ARG A 81 8.92 -3.48 4.20
CA ARG A 81 9.65 -2.70 5.20
C ARG A 81 10.82 -1.96 4.56
N ARG A 82 10.95 -0.67 4.88
CA ARG A 82 12.18 0.09 4.60
C ARG A 82 13.33 -0.46 5.47
N PRO A 83 14.48 -0.85 4.89
CA PRO A 83 15.66 -1.18 5.69
C PRO A 83 16.09 0.00 6.58
N ASP A 84 16.68 -0.32 7.72
CA ASP A 84 17.32 0.64 8.61
C ASP A 84 18.39 1.45 7.85
N ALA A 85 18.65 2.67 8.30
CA ALA A 85 19.49 3.62 7.58
C ALA A 85 21.00 3.25 7.53
N GLY A 86 21.38 2.03 7.90
CA GLY A 86 22.78 1.58 7.98
C GLY A 86 23.19 0.46 7.02
N SER A 87 22.27 -0.19 6.31
CA SER A 87 22.61 -1.33 5.43
C SER A 87 22.79 -0.89 3.97
N LEU A 88 24.04 -0.65 3.58
CA LEU A 88 24.45 -0.31 2.21
C LEU A 88 24.64 -1.59 1.37
N ALA A 89 23.56 -2.27 0.99
CA ALA A 89 23.63 -3.34 -0.01
C ALA A 89 22.30 -3.60 -0.76
N TRP A 90 21.61 -2.57 -1.24
CA TRP A 90 20.53 -2.73 -2.25
C TRP A 90 20.18 -1.37 -2.90
N PRO A 91 19.89 -1.27 -4.22
CA PRO A 91 19.91 0.00 -4.94
C PRO A 91 18.71 0.93 -4.60
N PRO A 92 18.81 2.22 -4.95
CA PRO A 92 18.09 3.28 -4.25
C PRO A 92 16.71 3.52 -4.85
N ARG A 93 15.66 2.86 -4.34
CA ARG A 93 14.29 3.37 -4.46
C ARG A 93 13.54 3.17 -3.15
N ARG A 94 13.41 4.29 -2.41
CA ARG A 94 12.66 4.42 -1.16
C ARG A 94 11.18 4.16 -1.45
N LEU A 95 10.70 2.95 -1.25
CA LEU A 95 9.27 2.65 -1.36
C LEU A 95 8.74 2.19 0.00
N SER A 96 8.04 3.07 0.70
CA SER A 96 6.97 2.65 1.59
C SER A 96 5.74 2.47 0.69
N ALA A 97 5.52 1.25 0.23
CA ALA A 97 4.45 0.95 -0.72
C ALA A 97 3.28 0.24 -0.04
N THR A 98 2.09 0.49 -0.57
CA THR A 98 0.89 -0.32 -0.41
C THR A 98 0.70 -1.06 -1.73
N VAL A 99 0.77 -2.38 -1.69
CA VAL A 99 0.58 -3.25 -2.86
C VAL A 99 -0.86 -3.75 -2.84
N LEU A 100 -1.58 -3.54 -3.92
CA LEU A 100 -2.95 -4.01 -4.11
C LEU A 100 -2.94 -5.14 -5.14
N ALA A 101 -3.45 -6.32 -4.78
CA ALA A 101 -3.62 -7.41 -5.72
C ALA A 101 -5.08 -7.45 -6.19
N VAL A 102 -5.29 -7.38 -7.50
CA VAL A 102 -6.60 -7.61 -8.12
C VAL A 102 -6.65 -9.06 -8.56
N ALA A 103 -7.68 -9.77 -8.09
CA ALA A 103 -7.95 -11.11 -8.57
C ALA A 103 -8.72 -10.96 -9.89
N GLY A 104 -8.18 -11.56 -10.95
CA GLY A 104 -8.90 -11.81 -12.20
C GLY A 104 -9.86 -12.97 -12.06
#